data_AF-A0A2U8FBF1-F1
#
_entry.id   AF-A0A2U8FBF1-F1
#
_cell.length_a   1.000
_cell.length_b   1.000
_cell.length_c   1.000
_cell.angle_alpha   90.00
_cell.angle_beta   90.00
_cell.angle_gamma   90.00
#
_symmetry.space_group_name_H-M   'P 1'
#
loop_
_entity.id
_entity.type
_entity.pdbx_description
1 polymer ?
#
loop_
_entity_poly.entity_id
_entity_poly.type
_entity_poly.pdbx_seq_one_letter_code
_entity_poly.pdbx_strand_id
1 'polypeptide(L)'
;MIVQKIKTTPKKIGVFDSGAGGLSVLKSLINSQIFEEIIYYGDTARVPYGNRSQKVIIQYSLEALNFFKTQHIDLLIVACNTISAYGLQSMQQVSSYPIIGVIKPGILALENTIKNKDSKILILGTKATIKSNLYQTLLQKRGYHNLSALATSLFVPLVEEGIFEGEILNSTMHYYFKSYPNNPDAIILGCTHFPLIAKSIAKYFDNKPLLIHSGDSIMQYLQKQYPLKPTTNPTKITFFASDNLERLKQTAKLWLNQP
;
A
#
# COMPACT_ATOMS: atom_id res chain seq x y z
N MET A 1 -2.04 10.05 21.35
CA MET A 1 -3.45 9.89 20.95
C MET A 1 -3.85 8.44 21.17
N ILE A 2 -4.85 8.26 22.03
CA ILE A 2 -5.36 6.98 22.52
C ILE A 2 -5.87 6.16 21.33
N VAL A 3 -5.33 4.96 21.15
CA VAL A 3 -5.92 3.95 20.26
C VAL A 3 -7.23 3.55 20.93
N GLN A 4 -8.36 4.12 20.50
CA GLN A 4 -9.67 3.59 20.84
C GLN A 4 -9.69 2.14 20.35
N LYS A 5 -9.68 1.18 21.27
CA LYS A 5 -10.09 -0.20 20.99
C LYS A 5 -11.55 -0.14 20.55
N ILE A 6 -11.78 -0.18 19.25
CA ILE A 6 -13.12 -0.27 18.69
C ILE A 6 -13.62 -1.68 18.96
N LYS A 7 -14.77 -1.78 19.64
CA LYS A 7 -15.26 -3.00 20.29
C LYS A 7 -15.90 -4.03 19.34
N THR A 8 -16.07 -3.71 18.06
CA THR A 8 -16.76 -4.58 17.09
C THR A 8 -15.92 -4.80 15.83
N THR A 9 -15.99 -6.01 15.30
CA THR A 9 -15.31 -6.40 14.05
C THR A 9 -15.91 -5.63 12.87
N PRO A 10 -15.12 -4.86 12.10
CA PRO A 10 -15.63 -4.21 10.89
C PRO A 10 -16.03 -5.27 9.87
N LYS A 11 -17.25 -5.17 9.33
CA LYS A 11 -17.82 -6.12 8.37
C LYS A 11 -17.77 -5.58 6.95
N LYS A 12 -18.13 -4.30 6.80
CA LYS A 12 -18.11 -3.57 5.53
C LYS A 12 -16.97 -2.57 5.53
N ILE A 13 -15.98 -2.76 4.64
CA ILE A 13 -14.81 -1.89 4.58
C ILE A 13 -14.68 -1.16 3.26
N GLY A 14 -14.15 0.06 3.32
CA GLY A 14 -13.70 0.79 2.14
C GLY A 14 -12.21 0.54 1.88
N VAL A 15 -11.82 0.45 0.61
CA VAL A 15 -10.42 0.44 0.18
C VAL A 15 -10.23 1.56 -0.83
N PHE A 16 -9.34 2.50 -0.53
CA PHE A 16 -9.03 3.64 -1.36
C PHE A 16 -7.60 3.57 -1.89
N ASP A 17 -7.44 3.70 -3.21
CA ASP A 17 -6.15 3.85 -3.87
C ASP A 17 -6.20 4.94 -4.95
N SER A 18 -5.03 5.44 -5.35
CA SER A 18 -4.92 6.39 -6.45
C SER A 18 -5.29 5.80 -7.81
N GLY A 19 -5.38 4.46 -7.94
CA GLY A 19 -5.73 3.80 -9.20
C GLY A 19 -5.91 2.29 -9.00
N ALA A 20 -5.30 1.48 -9.87
CA ALA A 20 -5.38 0.02 -9.81
C ALA A 20 -4.34 -0.63 -8.88
N GLY A 21 -3.29 0.11 -8.49
CA GLY A 21 -2.21 -0.42 -7.62
C GLY A 21 -2.75 -1.09 -6.35
N GLY A 22 -3.72 -0.45 -5.71
CA GLY A 22 -4.33 -0.90 -4.44
C GLY A 22 -4.99 -2.28 -4.50
N LEU A 23 -5.19 -2.85 -5.69
CA LEU A 23 -5.65 -4.22 -5.86
C LEU A 23 -4.72 -5.24 -5.18
N SER A 24 -3.41 -4.94 -5.04
CA SER A 24 -2.49 -5.81 -4.28
C SER A 24 -2.82 -5.86 -2.79
N VAL A 25 -3.30 -4.76 -2.21
CA VAL A 25 -3.78 -4.71 -0.83
C VAL A 25 -5.14 -5.37 -0.73
N LEU A 26 -6.02 -5.11 -1.71
CA LEU A 26 -7.34 -5.77 -1.80
C LEU A 26 -7.21 -7.29 -1.84
N LYS A 27 -6.22 -7.84 -2.56
CA LYS A 27 -5.96 -9.28 -2.63
C LYS A 27 -5.74 -9.89 -1.24
N SER A 28 -4.91 -9.28 -0.39
CA SER A 28 -4.70 -9.75 0.98
C SER A 28 -5.98 -9.64 1.83
N LEU A 29 -6.79 -8.61 1.62
CA LEU A 29 -8.08 -8.44 2.32
C LEU A 29 -9.10 -9.51 1.92
N ILE A 30 -9.21 -9.83 0.63
CA ILE A 30 -10.12 -10.88 0.13
C ILE A 30 -9.68 -12.25 0.65
N ASN A 31 -8.38 -12.57 0.53
CA ASN A 31 -7.84 -13.86 0.96
C ASN A 31 -7.99 -14.11 2.47
N SER A 32 -8.18 -13.05 3.26
CA SER A 32 -8.41 -13.18 4.69
C SER A 32 -9.76 -13.80 5.03
N GLN A 33 -10.75 -13.70 4.13
CA GLN A 33 -12.14 -14.15 4.34
C GLN A 33 -12.74 -13.59 5.65
N ILE A 34 -12.41 -12.34 6.03
CA ILE A 34 -12.90 -11.71 7.27
C ILE A 34 -14.06 -10.73 7.00
N PHE A 35 -14.08 -10.10 5.83
CA PHE A 35 -15.00 -9.01 5.51
C PHE A 35 -16.18 -9.50 4.68
N GLU A 36 -17.38 -9.07 5.03
CA GLU A 36 -18.61 -9.42 4.32
C GLU A 36 -18.74 -8.61 3.02
N GLU A 37 -18.38 -7.33 3.05
CA GLU A 37 -18.43 -6.45 1.89
C GLU A 37 -17.18 -5.54 1.83
N ILE A 38 -16.59 -5.41 0.64
CA ILE A 38 -15.49 -4.48 0.36
C ILE A 38 -15.91 -3.53 -0.77
N ILE A 39 -15.85 -2.23 -0.49
CA ILE A 39 -16.01 -1.17 -1.49
C ILE A 39 -14.63 -0.67 -1.90
N TYR A 40 -14.22 -0.95 -3.13
CA TYR A 40 -12.97 -0.45 -3.70
C TYR A 40 -13.22 0.81 -4.53
N TYR A 41 -12.49 1.88 -4.24
CA TYR A 41 -12.47 3.09 -5.06
C TYR A 41 -11.06 3.38 -5.55
N GLY A 42 -10.90 3.44 -6.88
CA GLY A 42 -9.66 3.85 -7.55
C GLY A 42 -9.82 5.20 -8.21
N ASP A 43 -8.98 6.18 -7.86
CA ASP A 43 -9.00 7.51 -8.47
C ASP A 43 -8.26 7.58 -9.82
N THR A 44 -8.67 6.72 -10.75
CA THR A 44 -8.00 6.47 -12.04
C THR A 44 -7.89 7.70 -12.95
N ALA A 45 -8.72 8.72 -12.76
CA ALA A 45 -8.67 9.98 -13.52
C ALA A 45 -7.41 10.81 -13.21
N ARG A 46 -6.83 10.61 -12.02
CA ARG A 46 -5.78 11.48 -11.46
C ARG A 46 -4.50 10.73 -11.11
N VAL A 47 -4.47 9.41 -11.34
CA VAL A 47 -3.27 8.57 -11.27
C VAL A 47 -2.20 9.07 -12.26
N PRO A 48 -0.89 9.04 -11.94
CA PRO A 48 -0.30 8.66 -10.66
C PRO A 48 -0.22 9.83 -9.67
N TYR A 49 -0.49 9.55 -8.40
CA TYR A 49 -0.29 10.52 -7.31
C TYR A 49 1.18 10.76 -6.98
N GLY A 50 2.05 9.80 -7.30
CA GLY A 50 3.46 9.79 -6.92
C GLY A 50 4.30 10.98 -7.41
N ASN A 51 3.82 11.73 -8.40
CA ASN A 51 4.49 12.90 -8.97
C ASN A 51 3.78 14.23 -8.63
N ARG A 52 2.72 14.19 -7.80
CA ARG A 52 1.93 15.36 -7.43
C ARG A 52 2.52 16.03 -6.18
N SER A 53 2.14 17.31 -5.96
CA SER A 53 2.53 18.03 -4.74
C SER A 53 1.73 17.54 -3.52
N GLN A 54 2.28 17.72 -2.32
CA GLN A 54 1.59 17.38 -1.06
C GLN A 54 0.20 18.03 -0.97
N LYS A 55 0.06 19.31 -1.35
CA LYS A 55 -1.22 20.03 -1.34
C LYS A 55 -2.27 19.33 -2.24
N VAL A 56 -1.88 18.97 -3.46
CA VAL A 56 -2.77 18.28 -4.40
C VAL A 56 -3.14 16.89 -3.90
N ILE A 57 -2.18 16.15 -3.33
CA ILE A 57 -2.44 14.83 -2.75
C ILE A 57 -3.46 14.94 -1.61
N ILE A 58 -3.29 15.90 -0.69
CA ILE A 58 -4.24 16.15 0.40
C ILE A 58 -5.63 16.48 -0.15
N GLN A 59 -5.71 17.39 -1.11
CA GLN A 59 -6.98 17.77 -1.74
C GLN A 59 -7.70 16.54 -2.31
N TYR A 60 -7.05 15.77 -3.18
CA TYR A 60 -7.69 14.61 -3.80
C TYR A 60 -8.07 13.53 -2.78
N SER A 61 -7.27 13.39 -1.71
CA SER A 61 -7.58 12.47 -0.60
C SER A 61 -8.87 12.84 0.13
N LEU A 62 -9.10 14.13 0.36
CA LEU A 62 -10.32 14.64 1.01
C LEU A 62 -11.55 14.53 0.08
N GLU A 63 -11.37 14.77 -1.22
CA GLU A 63 -12.42 14.57 -2.22
C GLU A 63 -12.83 13.08 -2.31
N ALA A 64 -11.85 12.17 -2.32
CA ALA A 64 -12.10 10.73 -2.29
C ALA A 64 -12.75 10.29 -0.98
N LEU A 65 -12.40 10.89 0.16
CA LEU A 65 -13.10 10.61 1.43
C LEU A 65 -14.59 10.96 1.34
N ASN A 66 -14.95 12.01 0.59
CA ASN A 66 -16.36 12.39 0.41
C ASN A 66 -17.17 11.31 -0.31
N PHE A 67 -16.57 10.58 -1.26
CA PHE A 67 -17.20 9.43 -1.92
C PHE A 67 -17.63 8.36 -0.91
N PHE A 68 -16.80 8.06 0.10
CA PHE A 68 -17.09 7.01 1.07
C PHE A 68 -18.15 7.39 2.12
N LYS A 69 -18.51 8.66 2.26
CA LYS A 69 -19.52 9.10 3.25
C LYS A 69 -20.88 8.45 3.05
N THR A 70 -21.27 8.21 1.80
CA THR A 70 -22.57 7.60 1.45
C THR A 70 -22.51 6.08 1.33
N GLN A 71 -21.35 5.46 1.53
CA GLN A 71 -21.16 4.02 1.35
C GLN A 71 -21.44 3.21 2.62
N HIS A 72 -21.64 3.88 3.77
CA HIS A 72 -21.91 3.24 5.07
C HIS A 72 -20.87 2.17 5.46
N ILE A 73 -19.57 2.50 5.33
CA ILE A 73 -18.47 1.61 5.71
C ILE A 73 -18.13 1.73 7.21
N ASP A 74 -17.65 0.62 7.80
CA ASP A 74 -17.21 0.55 9.20
C ASP A 74 -15.76 1.05 9.38
N LEU A 75 -14.94 0.90 8.33
CA LEU A 75 -13.51 1.18 8.32
C LEU A 75 -13.05 1.52 6.90
N LEU A 76 -12.22 2.54 6.75
CA LEU A 76 -11.55 2.86 5.50
C LEU A 76 -10.07 2.48 5.54
N ILE A 77 -9.62 1.72 4.55
CA ILE A 77 -8.22 1.38 4.32
C ILE A 77 -7.70 2.24 3.17
N VAL A 78 -6.71 3.07 3.47
CA VAL A 78 -5.96 3.84 2.46
C VAL A 78 -4.81 2.97 1.97
N ALA A 79 -5.01 2.27 0.86
CA ALA A 79 -4.04 1.35 0.27
C ALA A 79 -2.83 2.09 -0.32
N CYS A 80 -3.02 3.26 -0.92
CA CYS A 80 -1.94 3.99 -1.56
C CYS A 80 -0.91 4.52 -0.54
N ASN A 81 0.36 4.17 -0.75
CA ASN A 81 1.47 4.65 0.08
C ASN A 81 1.66 6.18 -0.03
N THR A 82 1.47 6.74 -1.22
CA THR A 82 1.58 8.20 -1.44
C THR A 82 0.51 8.96 -0.64
N ILE A 83 -0.72 8.42 -0.61
CA ILE A 83 -1.83 8.98 0.17
C ILE A 83 -1.59 8.78 1.66
N SER A 84 -1.11 7.59 2.05
CA SER A 84 -0.72 7.30 3.43
C SER A 84 0.34 8.28 3.97
N ALA A 85 1.24 8.75 3.10
CA ALA A 85 2.31 9.67 3.47
C ALA A 85 1.83 11.12 3.68
N TYR A 86 0.91 11.62 2.85
CA TYR A 86 0.52 13.04 2.86
C TYR A 86 -0.94 13.31 3.18
N GLY A 87 -1.85 12.44 2.74
CA GLY A 87 -3.30 12.63 2.87
C GLY A 87 -3.92 12.06 4.14
N LEU A 88 -3.35 10.98 4.69
CA LEU A 88 -3.96 10.20 5.76
C LEU A 88 -4.34 11.02 7.01
N GLN A 89 -3.45 11.90 7.48
CA GLN A 89 -3.73 12.71 8.67
C GLN A 89 -4.92 13.64 8.46
N SER A 90 -4.98 14.32 7.32
CA SER A 90 -6.09 15.22 6.98
C SER A 90 -7.41 14.46 6.84
N MET A 91 -7.38 13.26 6.25
CA MET A 91 -8.57 12.39 6.18
C MET A 91 -9.05 11.98 7.58
N GLN A 92 -8.13 11.56 8.46
CA GLN A 92 -8.45 11.13 9.83
C GLN A 92 -9.05 12.26 10.68
N GLN A 93 -8.65 13.52 10.45
CA GLN A 93 -9.16 14.67 11.20
C GLN A 93 -10.64 14.98 10.92
N VAL A 94 -11.16 14.63 9.74
CA VAL A 94 -12.51 14.99 9.31
C VAL A 94 -13.44 13.78 9.16
N SER A 95 -12.93 12.57 9.36
CA SER A 95 -13.69 11.32 9.21
C SER A 95 -14.50 11.00 10.46
N SER A 96 -15.70 10.46 10.25
CA SER A 96 -16.57 9.93 11.32
C SER A 96 -16.32 8.45 11.63
N TYR A 97 -15.51 7.76 10.82
CA TYR A 97 -15.12 6.37 11.01
C TYR A 97 -13.59 6.21 10.97
N PRO A 98 -13.05 5.10 11.46
CA PRO A 98 -11.61 4.85 11.48
C PRO A 98 -11.04 4.82 10.07
N ILE A 99 -9.85 5.40 9.91
CA ILE A 99 -9.07 5.34 8.67
C ILE A 99 -7.68 4.82 8.99
N ILE A 100 -7.23 3.80 8.27
CA ILE A 100 -5.91 3.19 8.43
C ILE A 100 -5.18 3.24 7.09
N GLY A 101 -3.98 3.83 7.08
CA GLY A 101 -3.06 3.75 5.94
C GLY A 101 -2.02 2.65 6.08
N VAL A 102 -1.27 2.37 5.02
CA VAL A 102 -0.38 1.20 4.92
C VAL A 102 1.04 1.39 5.48
N ILE A 103 1.51 2.64 5.65
CA ILE A 103 2.89 2.92 6.09
C ILE A 103 3.16 2.40 7.51
N LYS A 104 2.32 2.78 8.49
CA LYS A 104 2.48 2.35 9.88
C LYS A 104 2.39 0.81 10.02
N PRO A 105 1.41 0.12 9.42
CA PRO A 105 1.39 -1.34 9.33
C PRO A 105 2.69 -1.92 8.78
N GLY A 106 3.21 -1.41 7.66
CA GLY A 106 4.45 -1.89 7.06
C GLY A 106 5.66 -1.77 7.99
N ILE A 107 5.77 -0.67 8.72
CA ILE A 107 6.83 -0.46 9.72
C ILE A 107 6.72 -1.46 10.88
N LEU A 108 5.51 -1.69 11.37
CA LEU A 108 5.27 -2.66 12.45
C LEU A 108 5.53 -4.10 11.98
N ALA A 109 5.20 -4.44 10.74
CA ALA A 109 5.52 -5.73 10.15
C ALA A 109 7.04 -5.93 10.06
N LEU A 110 7.77 -4.93 9.58
CA LEU A 110 9.24 -4.96 9.58
C LEU A 110 9.80 -5.16 10.98
N GLU A 111 9.32 -4.40 11.97
CA GLU A 111 9.79 -4.50 13.37
C GLU A 111 9.47 -5.87 14.01
N ASN A 112 8.39 -6.51 13.60
CA ASN A 112 8.04 -7.85 14.07
C ASN A 112 9.04 -8.90 13.57
N THR A 113 9.61 -8.73 12.38
CA THR A 113 10.49 -9.72 11.74
C THR A 113 11.98 -9.39 11.91
N ILE A 114 12.39 -8.13 11.69
CA ILE A 114 13.79 -7.69 11.75
C ILE A 114 14.09 -7.13 13.13
N LYS A 115 14.60 -7.98 14.04
CA LYS A 115 14.95 -7.56 15.41
C LYS A 115 16.26 -6.81 15.50
N ASN A 116 17.22 -7.14 14.63
CA ASN A 116 18.50 -6.45 14.54
C ASN A 116 18.30 -5.02 14.02
N LYS A 117 18.70 -4.02 14.81
CA LYS A 117 18.52 -2.60 14.51
C LYS A 117 19.55 -2.05 13.52
N ASP A 118 20.64 -2.78 13.30
CA ASP A 118 21.71 -2.44 12.34
C ASP A 118 21.46 -3.01 10.94
N SER A 119 20.39 -3.80 10.76
CA SER A 119 20.01 -4.38 9.46
C SER A 119 19.82 -3.31 8.39
N LYS A 120 20.34 -3.59 7.19
CA LYS A 120 20.24 -2.73 6.00
C LYS A 120 18.82 -2.78 5.45
N ILE A 121 18.07 -1.68 5.59
CA ILE A 121 16.68 -1.60 5.11
C ILE A 121 16.61 -0.67 3.92
N LEU A 122 16.16 -1.20 2.78
CA LEU A 122 15.91 -0.42 1.58
C LEU A 122 14.40 -0.12 1.45
N ILE A 123 14.04 1.15 1.31
CA ILE A 123 12.67 1.61 1.13
C ILE A 123 12.52 2.00 -0.33
N LEU A 124 11.61 1.33 -1.04
CA LEU A 124 11.25 1.68 -2.41
C LEU A 124 9.90 2.39 -2.40
N GLY A 125 9.74 3.44 -3.21
CA GLY A 125 8.46 4.12 -3.31
C GLY A 125 8.40 5.12 -4.46
N THR A 126 7.26 5.80 -4.58
CA THR A 126 7.15 6.93 -5.51
C THR A 126 8.00 8.11 -5.03
N LYS A 127 8.29 9.07 -5.93
CA LYS A 127 8.93 10.34 -5.56
C LYS A 127 8.24 11.01 -4.38
N ALA A 128 6.91 11.09 -4.39
CA ALA A 128 6.14 11.67 -3.29
C ALA A 128 6.31 10.89 -1.97
N THR A 129 6.19 9.55 -2.00
CA THR A 129 6.39 8.71 -0.80
C THR A 129 7.78 8.91 -0.21
N ILE A 130 8.84 8.83 -1.02
CA ILE A 130 10.22 8.95 -0.53
C ILE A 130 10.52 10.36 -0.04
N LYS A 131 10.05 11.39 -0.76
CA LYS A 131 10.20 12.80 -0.36
C LYS A 131 9.52 13.12 0.97
N SER A 132 8.45 12.41 1.34
CA SER A 132 7.77 12.62 2.62
C SER A 132 8.64 12.28 3.83
N ASN A 133 9.68 11.47 3.63
CA ASN A 133 10.57 10.95 4.66
C ASN A 133 9.85 10.21 5.81
N LEU A 134 8.57 9.83 5.63
CA LEU A 134 7.75 9.30 6.72
C LEU A 134 8.22 7.90 7.16
N TYR A 135 8.57 7.03 6.21
CA TYR A 135 9.14 5.71 6.53
C TYR A 135 10.43 5.85 7.34
N GLN A 136 11.37 6.65 6.84
CA GLN A 136 12.67 6.88 7.47
C GLN A 136 12.51 7.44 8.87
N THR A 137 11.70 8.50 9.03
CA THR A 137 11.44 9.14 10.32
C THR A 137 10.87 8.16 11.34
N LEU A 138 9.90 7.33 10.93
CA LEU A 138 9.25 6.40 11.84
C LEU A 138 10.13 5.18 12.15
N LEU A 139 10.97 4.72 11.22
CA LEU A 139 11.93 3.65 11.45
C LEU A 139 13.10 4.09 12.35
N GLN A 140 13.62 5.30 12.14
CA GLN A 140 14.65 5.90 13.01
C GLN A 140 14.17 6.04 14.45
N LYS A 141 12.91 6.46 14.65
CA LYS A 141 12.27 6.49 15.98
C LYS A 141 12.18 5.11 16.66
N ARG A 142 12.34 4.03 15.89
CA ARG A 142 12.35 2.63 16.36
C ARG A 142 13.76 2.03 16.46
N GLY A 143 14.79 2.87 16.31
CA GLY A 143 16.20 2.50 16.41
C GLY A 143 16.81 1.95 15.12
N TYR A 144 16.10 1.94 13.98
CA TYR A 144 16.72 1.53 12.72
C TYR A 144 17.45 2.70 12.07
N HIS A 145 18.77 2.59 11.93
CA HIS A 145 19.60 3.68 11.41
C HIS A 145 20.17 3.40 10.01
N ASN A 146 20.28 2.13 9.62
CA ASN A 146 20.83 1.72 8.33
C ASN A 146 19.75 1.70 7.23
N LEU A 147 19.24 2.90 6.91
CA LEU A 147 18.12 3.08 5.99
C LEU A 147 18.60 3.69 4.67
N SER A 148 18.18 3.10 3.55
CA SER A 148 18.28 3.71 2.23
C SER A 148 16.88 3.84 1.63
N ALA A 149 16.64 4.91 0.88
CA ALA A 149 15.32 5.21 0.33
C ALA A 149 15.45 5.65 -1.13
N LEU A 150 14.84 4.91 -2.06
CA LEU A 150 14.94 5.14 -3.49
C LEU A 150 13.57 5.43 -4.09
N ALA A 151 13.46 6.56 -4.80
CA ALA A 151 12.29 6.91 -5.57
C ALA A 151 12.31 6.17 -6.91
N THR A 152 11.50 5.12 -7.03
CA THR A 152 11.49 4.19 -8.16
C THR A 152 10.22 4.32 -9.02
N SER A 153 9.80 5.56 -9.32
CA SER A 153 8.51 5.86 -9.95
C SER A 153 8.27 5.17 -11.31
N LEU A 154 9.32 4.81 -12.06
CA LEU A 154 9.17 4.11 -13.36
C LEU A 154 8.62 2.68 -13.20
N PHE A 155 8.73 2.06 -12.03
CA PHE A 155 8.11 0.75 -11.80
C PHE A 155 6.57 0.80 -11.90
N VAL A 156 5.95 1.95 -11.61
CA VAL A 156 4.49 2.11 -11.67
C VAL A 156 3.95 1.90 -13.10
N PRO A 157 4.36 2.70 -14.11
CA PRO A 157 3.86 2.51 -15.47
C PRO A 157 4.28 1.14 -16.05
N LEU A 158 5.46 0.60 -15.72
CA LEU A 158 5.85 -0.74 -16.19
C LEU A 158 4.88 -1.82 -15.69
N VAL A 159 4.49 -1.76 -14.41
CA VAL A 159 3.50 -2.67 -13.83
C VAL A 159 2.12 -2.47 -14.46
N GLU A 160 1.71 -1.23 -14.75
CA GLU A 160 0.42 -0.96 -15.41
C GLU A 160 0.37 -1.43 -16.87
N GLU A 161 1.51 -1.50 -17.55
CA GLU A 161 1.67 -2.10 -18.88
C GLU A 161 1.87 -3.63 -18.84
N GLY A 162 1.77 -4.26 -17.68
CA GLY A 162 1.92 -5.72 -17.52
C GLY A 162 3.37 -6.22 -17.60
N ILE A 163 4.36 -5.33 -17.54
CA ILE A 163 5.79 -5.68 -17.59
C ILE A 163 6.25 -6.06 -16.18
N PHE A 164 6.08 -7.33 -15.82
CA PHE A 164 6.42 -7.84 -14.48
C PHE A 164 7.83 -8.48 -14.38
N GLU A 165 8.42 -8.82 -15.52
CA GLU A 165 9.77 -9.37 -15.67
C GLU A 165 10.34 -9.07 -17.05
N GLY A 166 11.60 -9.42 -17.30
CA GLY A 166 12.27 -9.24 -18.59
C GLY A 166 13.17 -8.01 -18.67
N GLU A 167 13.72 -7.78 -19.87
CA GLU A 167 14.84 -6.85 -20.11
C GLU A 167 14.52 -5.40 -19.75
N ILE A 168 13.31 -4.92 -20.08
CA ILE A 168 12.88 -3.55 -19.78
C ILE A 168 12.86 -3.30 -18.27
N LEU A 169 12.28 -4.23 -17.50
CA LEU A 169 12.26 -4.13 -16.05
C LEU A 169 13.66 -4.27 -15.46
N ASN A 170 14.48 -5.19 -15.96
CA ASN A 170 15.86 -5.40 -15.51
C ASN A 170 16.71 -4.13 -15.70
N SER A 171 16.63 -3.50 -16.87
CA SER A 171 17.31 -2.24 -17.16
C SER A 171 16.84 -1.11 -16.24
N THR A 172 15.54 -1.07 -15.94
CA THR A 172 14.97 -0.08 -15.01
C THR A 172 15.43 -0.32 -13.57
N MET A 173 15.51 -1.59 -13.13
CA MET A 173 16.08 -1.96 -11.82
C MET A 173 17.54 -1.56 -11.73
N HIS A 174 18.34 -1.85 -12.76
CA HIS A 174 19.75 -1.43 -12.81
C HIS A 174 19.90 0.10 -12.73
N TYR A 175 19.07 0.84 -13.48
CA TYR A 175 19.06 2.31 -13.43
C TYR A 175 18.86 2.85 -12.01
N TYR A 176 17.95 2.28 -11.23
CA TYR A 176 17.69 2.72 -9.85
C TYR A 176 18.75 2.21 -8.87
N PHE A 177 19.05 0.92 -8.93
CA PHE A 177 19.85 0.24 -7.91
C PHE A 177 21.35 0.43 -8.09
N LYS A 178 21.85 0.91 -9.24
CA LYS A 178 23.27 1.30 -9.38
C LYS A 178 23.74 2.35 -8.37
N SER A 179 22.80 3.16 -7.85
CA SER A 179 23.06 4.17 -6.82
C SER A 179 23.05 3.60 -5.39
N TYR A 180 22.71 2.32 -5.24
CA TYR A 180 22.65 1.60 -3.98
C TYR A 180 23.61 0.41 -4.04
N PRO A 181 24.88 0.58 -3.62
CA PRO A 181 25.94 -0.43 -3.79
C PRO A 181 25.84 -1.59 -2.78
N ASN A 182 24.78 -1.65 -1.98
CA ASN A 182 24.64 -2.60 -0.89
C ASN A 182 23.63 -3.71 -1.23
N ASN A 183 23.75 -4.83 -0.54
CA ASN A 183 22.68 -5.83 -0.45
C ASN A 183 21.81 -5.51 0.79
N PRO A 184 20.49 -5.28 0.65
CA PRO A 184 19.61 -4.97 1.77
C PRO A 184 19.20 -6.27 2.50
N ASP A 185 19.09 -6.25 3.82
CA ASP A 185 18.51 -7.39 4.57
C ASP A 185 16.98 -7.45 4.40
N ALA A 186 16.36 -6.28 4.27
CA ALA A 186 14.93 -6.14 4.02
C ALA A 186 14.63 -5.01 3.05
N ILE A 187 13.57 -5.20 2.24
CA ILE A 187 13.03 -4.18 1.34
C ILE A 187 11.58 -3.89 1.72
N ILE A 188 11.27 -2.61 1.98
CA ILE A 188 9.90 -2.14 2.07
C ILE A 188 9.38 -1.81 0.67
N LEU A 189 8.34 -2.52 0.24
CA LEU A 189 7.61 -2.26 -0.99
C LEU A 189 6.59 -1.12 -0.75
N GLY A 190 7.10 0.11 -0.65
CA GLY A 190 6.34 1.34 -0.35
C GLY A 190 5.54 1.92 -1.53
N CYS A 191 5.03 1.05 -2.40
CA CYS A 191 4.09 1.36 -3.48
C CYS A 191 3.20 0.13 -3.72
N THR A 192 1.93 0.35 -4.02
CA THR A 192 0.94 -0.71 -4.19
C THR A 192 1.16 -1.55 -5.46
N HIS A 193 1.90 -1.04 -6.45
CA HIS A 193 2.28 -1.78 -7.66
C HIS A 193 3.43 -2.78 -7.43
N PHE A 194 4.32 -2.51 -6.47
CA PHE A 194 5.58 -3.25 -6.34
C PHE A 194 5.46 -4.73 -5.95
N PRO A 195 4.40 -5.20 -5.25
CA PRO A 195 4.16 -6.62 -5.07
C PRO A 195 4.13 -7.44 -6.37
N LEU A 196 3.73 -6.86 -7.51
CA LEU A 196 3.68 -7.58 -8.79
C LEU A 196 5.06 -7.82 -9.42
N ILE A 197 6.05 -7.01 -9.05
CA ILE A 197 7.45 -7.17 -9.48
C ILE A 197 8.35 -7.64 -8.34
N ALA A 198 7.77 -8.07 -7.22
CA ALA A 198 8.50 -8.48 -6.02
C ALA A 198 9.51 -9.60 -6.31
N LYS A 199 9.12 -10.58 -7.14
CA LYS A 199 10.01 -11.68 -7.57
C LYS A 199 11.22 -11.15 -8.35
N SER A 200 11.02 -10.19 -9.24
CA SER A 200 12.09 -9.57 -10.04
C SER A 200 13.01 -8.72 -9.16
N ILE A 201 12.44 -7.95 -8.23
CA ILE A 201 13.21 -7.18 -7.23
C ILE A 201 14.06 -8.11 -6.36
N ALA A 202 13.48 -9.19 -5.81
CA ALA A 202 14.22 -10.12 -4.96
C ALA A 202 15.35 -10.83 -5.71
N LYS A 203 15.15 -11.18 -6.99
CA LYS A 203 16.19 -11.80 -7.84
C LYS A 203 17.34 -10.86 -8.18
N TYR A 204 17.12 -9.54 -8.14
CA TYR A 204 18.18 -8.57 -8.44
C TYR A 204 19.26 -8.55 -7.35
N PHE A 205 18.91 -8.86 -6.09
CA PHE A 205 19.83 -8.84 -4.96
C PHE A 205 20.25 -10.26 -4.58
N ASP A 206 21.55 -10.48 -4.43
CA ASP A 206 22.14 -11.81 -4.20
C ASP A 206 21.64 -12.49 -2.91
N ASN A 207 21.36 -11.68 -1.89
CA ASN A 207 20.99 -12.15 -0.56
C ASN A 207 19.50 -12.43 -0.37
N LYS A 208 18.67 -12.32 -1.43
CA LYS A 208 17.20 -12.56 -1.38
C LYS A 208 16.55 -11.85 -0.18
N PRO A 209 16.52 -10.51 -0.19
CA PRO A 209 16.04 -9.72 0.94
C PRO A 209 14.63 -10.10 1.38
N LEU A 210 14.35 -9.94 2.67
CA LEU A 210 12.98 -10.00 3.18
C LEU A 210 12.15 -8.89 2.55
N LEU A 211 11.05 -9.23 1.89
CA LEU A 211 10.15 -8.24 1.30
C LEU A 211 8.98 -7.93 2.25
N ILE A 212 8.77 -6.65 2.54
CA ILE A 212 7.64 -6.17 3.34
C ILE A 212 6.54 -5.66 2.41
N HIS A 213 5.45 -6.43 2.33
CA HIS A 213 4.29 -6.13 1.50
C HIS A 213 3.24 -5.32 2.27
N SER A 214 2.71 -4.26 1.66
CA SER A 214 1.68 -3.42 2.28
C SER A 214 0.38 -4.19 2.59
N GLY A 215 -0.02 -5.12 1.71
CA GLY A 215 -1.23 -5.96 1.86
C GLY A 215 -1.15 -6.90 3.06
N ASP A 216 -0.04 -7.61 3.23
CA ASP A 216 0.14 -8.53 4.35
C ASP A 216 0.30 -7.77 5.67
N SER A 217 1.01 -6.64 5.62
CA SER A 217 1.23 -5.77 6.77
C SER A 217 -0.08 -5.19 7.30
N ILE A 218 -1.00 -4.75 6.41
CA ILE A 218 -2.30 -4.23 6.85
C ILE A 218 -3.13 -5.33 7.52
N MET A 219 -3.13 -6.56 7.00
CA MET A 219 -3.85 -7.67 7.63
C MET A 219 -3.32 -8.00 9.02
N GLN A 220 -2.00 -8.12 9.17
CA GLN A 220 -1.36 -8.32 10.48
C GLN A 220 -1.70 -7.20 11.46
N TYR A 221 -1.77 -5.96 10.98
CA TYR A 221 -2.17 -4.82 11.80
C TYR A 221 -3.62 -4.93 12.25
N LEU A 222 -4.56 -5.23 11.34
CA LEU A 222 -5.98 -5.34 11.64
C LEU A 222 -6.27 -6.48 12.63
N GLN A 223 -5.62 -7.64 12.48
CA GLN A 223 -5.74 -8.77 13.42
C GLN A 223 -5.31 -8.41 14.85
N LYS A 224 -4.34 -7.50 15.00
CA LYS A 224 -3.92 -7.01 16.33
C LYS A 224 -4.86 -5.95 16.90
N GLN A 225 -5.60 -5.23 16.05
CA GLN A 225 -6.48 -4.13 16.47
C GLN A 225 -7.92 -4.58 16.75
N TYR A 226 -8.40 -5.61 16.06
CA TYR A 226 -9.79 -6.04 16.08
C TYR A 226 -9.89 -7.55 16.34
N PRO A 227 -10.96 -8.03 17.00
CA PRO A 227 -11.24 -9.45 17.19
C PRO A 227 -11.79 -10.08 15.90
N LEU A 228 -10.98 -10.09 14.83
CA LEU A 228 -11.38 -10.57 13.52
C LEU A 228 -11.61 -12.09 13.55
N LYS A 229 -12.71 -12.54 12.94
CA LYS A 229 -13.03 -13.96 12.74
C LYS A 229 -13.36 -14.19 11.26
N PRO A 230 -12.92 -15.31 10.66
CA PRO A 230 -13.30 -15.64 9.30
C PRO A 230 -14.83 -15.78 9.16
N THR A 231 -15.34 -15.38 8.00
CA THR A 231 -16.72 -15.56 7.57
C THR A 231 -16.83 -16.79 6.68
N THR A 232 -17.98 -17.48 6.72
CA THR A 232 -18.23 -18.63 5.83
C THR A 232 -18.68 -18.21 4.43
N ASN A 233 -19.18 -16.97 4.29
CA ASN A 233 -19.69 -16.46 3.03
C ASN A 233 -18.56 -15.79 2.22
N PRO A 234 -18.60 -15.87 0.88
CA PRO A 234 -17.70 -15.11 0.02
C PRO A 234 -17.85 -13.60 0.25
N THR A 235 -16.73 -12.89 0.28
CA THR A 235 -16.72 -11.42 0.37
C THR A 235 -17.36 -10.81 -0.88
N LYS A 236 -18.38 -9.97 -0.71
CA LYS A 236 -18.96 -9.16 -1.80
C LYS A 236 -18.03 -7.99 -2.11
N ILE A 237 -17.62 -7.82 -3.35
CA ILE A 237 -16.72 -6.74 -3.77
C ILE A 237 -17.45 -5.82 -4.75
N THR A 238 -17.42 -4.52 -4.49
CA THR A 238 -17.95 -3.50 -5.42
C THR A 238 -16.84 -2.53 -5.81
N PHE A 239 -16.64 -2.36 -7.11
CA PHE A 239 -15.62 -1.48 -7.67
C PHE A 239 -16.21 -0.14 -8.14
N PHE A 240 -15.49 0.94 -7.84
CA PHE A 240 -15.74 2.28 -8.32
C PHE A 240 -14.44 2.89 -8.87
N ALA A 241 -14.58 3.72 -9.89
CA ALA A 241 -13.48 4.46 -10.48
C ALA A 241 -13.91 5.90 -10.76
N SER A 242 -12.97 6.85 -10.71
CA SER A 242 -13.26 8.25 -11.03
C SER A 242 -13.33 8.53 -12.55
N ASP A 243 -12.79 7.64 -13.38
CA ASP A 243 -12.83 7.74 -14.84
C ASP A 243 -13.23 6.38 -15.45
N ASN A 244 -12.25 5.49 -15.70
CA ASN A 244 -12.52 4.24 -16.41
C ASN A 244 -12.73 3.04 -15.46
N LEU A 245 -14.00 2.75 -15.13
CA LEU A 245 -14.38 1.59 -14.29
C LEU A 245 -14.10 0.25 -14.97
N GLU A 246 -14.36 0.13 -16.27
CA GLU A 246 -14.22 -1.14 -16.99
C GLU A 246 -12.75 -1.56 -17.08
N ARG A 247 -11.84 -0.62 -17.34
CA ARG A 247 -10.39 -0.87 -17.27
C ARG A 247 -9.97 -1.32 -15.88
N LEU A 248 -10.46 -0.67 -14.82
CA LEU A 248 -10.16 -1.09 -13.44
C LEU A 248 -10.62 -2.52 -13.16
N LYS A 249 -11.82 -2.91 -13.60
CA LYS A 249 -12.33 -4.29 -13.46
C LYS A 249 -11.50 -5.30 -14.26
N GLN A 250 -11.08 -4.95 -15.49
CA GLN A 250 -10.19 -5.80 -16.29
C GLN A 250 -8.86 -6.04 -15.58
N THR A 251 -8.23 -4.97 -15.04
CA THR A 251 -7.01 -5.10 -14.23
C THR A 251 -7.26 -5.93 -12.97
N ALA A 252 -8.39 -5.74 -12.28
CA ALA A 252 -8.75 -6.53 -11.11
C ALA A 252 -8.85 -8.03 -11.42
N LYS A 253 -9.50 -8.39 -12.54
CA LYS A 253 -9.59 -9.79 -12.99
C LYS A 253 -8.20 -10.42 -13.17
N LEU A 254 -7.28 -9.69 -13.81
CA LEU A 254 -5.92 -10.15 -14.05
C LEU A 254 -5.08 -10.28 -12.77
N TRP A 255 -5.20 -9.33 -11.83
CA TRP A 255 -4.29 -9.26 -10.68
C TRP A 255 -4.79 -10.05 -9.46
N LEU A 256 -6.11 -10.18 -9.31
CA LEU A 256 -6.73 -10.89 -8.20
C LEU A 256 -6.87 -12.40 -8.46
N ASN A 257 -6.69 -12.86 -9.71
CA ASN A 257 -6.97 -14.25 -10.12
C ASN A 257 -8.39 -14.70 -9.73
N GLN A 258 -9.37 -13.80 -9.83
CA GLN A 258 -10.79 -14.10 -9.58
C GLN A 258 -11.57 -14.09 -10.90
N PRO A 259 -12.60 -14.95 -11.06
CA PRO A 259 -13.39 -15.04 -12.29
C PRO A 259 -14.08 -13.73 -12.69
#